data_AF-A0A2E7Z2P3-F1
#
_entry.id   AF-A0A2E7Z2P3-F1
#
_cell.length_a   1.000
_cell.length_b   1.000
_cell.length_c   1.000
_cell.angle_alpha   90.00
_cell.angle_beta   90.00
_cell.angle_gamma   90.00
#
_symmetry.space_group_name_H-M   'P 1'
#
loop_
_entity.id
_entity.type
_entity.pdbx_description
1 polymer ?
#
loop_
_entity_poly.entity_id
_entity_poly.type
_entity_poly.pdbx_seq_one_letter_code
_entity_poly.pdbx_strand_id
1 'polypeptide(L)'
;MPRTNSGISDLTPDLDIQGLVLDVDQFASHDGPGIRTAVFLKGCPLSCVWCHSPESQSVHPELLYQSERCNGCGLCPATCPEQALILTTAESTPGKETVDGISQIAVLDRDACTACGKCVEVCYPGALRIGGAPTTVGEILRQIEADAPFFTSSGGGVTLSGGEPARQAEFSYNFLLACQKSGVHTAMETTGYARTEVMQHLASVTDLLLFDVKFVNSADHRKFAGVPNELIIHNLKTLANEGHTIQVRVPCIPGINDSVNQIRETTELVSEIGLKRISLLPYNSAAGAKYEWIGTPFELIGSETQNDNDMQTLADICSTAGLEVEIGG
;
A
#
# COMPACT_ATOMS: atom_id res chain seq x y z
N MET A 1 -8.50 27.88 -7.29
CA MET A 1 -9.84 27.62 -7.86
C MET A 1 -9.93 26.13 -8.12
N PRO A 2 -11.00 25.41 -7.71
CA PRO A 2 -11.15 24.02 -8.09
C PRO A 2 -11.18 23.96 -9.62
N ARG A 3 -10.38 23.09 -10.23
CA ARG A 3 -10.50 22.83 -11.66
C ARG A 3 -11.91 22.33 -11.89
N THR A 4 -12.73 23.10 -12.59
CA THR A 4 -13.94 22.56 -13.18
C THR A 4 -13.46 21.57 -14.24
N ASN A 5 -13.49 20.28 -13.89
CA ASN A 5 -13.02 19.16 -14.69
C ASN A 5 -13.96 18.94 -15.89
N SER A 6 -14.07 19.95 -16.75
CA SER A 6 -14.98 20.03 -17.89
C SER A 6 -14.72 18.97 -18.97
N GLY A 7 -13.64 18.19 -18.85
CA GLY A 7 -13.36 17.04 -19.71
C GLY A 7 -13.79 15.69 -19.15
N ILE A 8 -14.10 15.57 -17.85
CA ILE A 8 -14.43 14.27 -17.23
C ILE A 8 -15.89 13.88 -17.41
N SER A 9 -16.79 14.85 -17.56
CA SER A 9 -18.23 14.58 -17.73
C SER A 9 -18.52 13.64 -18.90
N ASP A 10 -17.72 13.74 -19.96
CA ASP A 10 -17.92 13.04 -21.24
C ASP A 10 -17.24 11.66 -21.27
N LEU A 11 -16.36 11.38 -20.30
CA LEU A 11 -15.68 10.09 -20.17
C LEU A 11 -16.62 9.06 -19.53
N THR A 12 -16.53 7.81 -19.97
CA THR A 12 -17.30 6.71 -19.38
C THR A 12 -16.33 5.64 -18.88
N PRO A 13 -16.33 5.31 -17.58
CA PRO A 13 -15.50 4.23 -17.07
C PRO A 13 -16.04 2.88 -17.56
N ASP A 14 -15.12 1.98 -17.87
CA ASP A 14 -15.42 0.58 -18.09
C ASP A 14 -15.44 -0.15 -16.73
N LEU A 15 -16.64 -0.60 -16.34
CA LEU A 15 -16.87 -1.25 -15.05
C LEU A 15 -16.46 -2.72 -15.03
N ASP A 16 -16.21 -3.32 -16.19
CA ASP A 16 -15.87 -4.74 -16.34
C ASP A 16 -14.35 -4.98 -16.31
N ILE A 17 -13.53 -3.92 -16.36
CA ILE A 17 -12.08 -4.02 -16.19
C ILE A 17 -11.76 -4.67 -14.84
N GLN A 18 -10.94 -5.71 -14.89
CA GLN A 18 -10.48 -6.43 -13.72
C GLN A 18 -9.12 -5.94 -13.25
N GLY A 19 -8.99 -5.86 -11.92
CA GLY A 19 -7.74 -5.64 -11.22
C GLY A 19 -7.51 -6.74 -10.20
N LEU A 20 -6.26 -6.92 -9.80
CA LEU A 20 -5.86 -7.82 -8.74
C LEU A 20 -5.86 -7.05 -7.41
N VAL A 21 -6.93 -7.19 -6.65
CA VAL A 21 -7.16 -6.49 -5.38
C VAL A 21 -6.66 -7.35 -4.23
N LEU A 22 -5.74 -6.81 -3.44
CA LEU A 22 -5.21 -7.44 -2.24
C LEU A 22 -6.20 -7.34 -1.08
N ASP A 23 -6.74 -6.15 -0.85
CA ASP A 23 -7.63 -5.86 0.28
C ASP A 23 -8.46 -4.61 0.03
N VAL A 24 -9.56 -4.49 0.77
CA VAL A 24 -10.40 -3.28 0.81
C VAL A 24 -10.63 -2.95 2.28
N ASP A 25 -10.00 -1.87 2.76
CA ASP A 25 -10.14 -1.41 4.14
C ASP A 25 -11.16 -0.29 4.21
N GLN A 26 -12.26 -0.54 4.91
CA GLN A 26 -13.33 0.45 5.10
C GLN A 26 -13.05 1.25 6.36
N PHE A 27 -13.36 2.54 6.31
CA PHE A 27 -13.16 3.48 7.43
C PHE A 27 -11.70 3.77 7.79
N ALA A 28 -10.80 3.63 6.81
CA ALA A 28 -9.41 3.97 6.94
C ALA A 28 -9.25 5.47 7.26
N SER A 29 -8.44 5.78 8.27
CA SER A 29 -8.19 7.14 8.77
C SER A 29 -6.79 7.66 8.47
N HIS A 30 -5.90 6.84 7.92
CA HIS A 30 -4.48 7.15 7.71
C HIS A 30 -4.06 7.16 6.22
N ASP A 31 -5.04 7.00 5.33
CA ASP A 31 -4.85 6.86 3.88
C ASP A 31 -5.27 8.14 3.15
N GLY A 32 -5.18 9.29 3.82
CA GLY A 32 -5.57 10.61 3.32
C GLY A 32 -6.68 11.28 4.14
N PRO A 33 -7.17 12.45 3.69
CA PRO A 33 -8.08 13.27 4.48
C PRO A 33 -9.45 12.62 4.65
N GLY A 34 -10.01 12.77 5.86
CA GLY A 34 -11.35 12.26 6.23
C GLY A 34 -11.40 10.74 6.39
N ILE A 35 -12.61 10.19 6.48
CA ILE A 35 -12.81 8.74 6.54
C ILE A 35 -12.79 8.20 5.12
N ARG A 36 -11.97 7.19 4.85
CA ARG A 36 -11.78 6.67 3.50
C ARG A 36 -12.05 5.18 3.39
N THR A 37 -12.41 4.73 2.19
CA THR A 37 -12.29 3.33 1.81
C THR A 37 -11.01 3.18 1.00
N ALA A 38 -10.04 2.45 1.54
CA ALA A 38 -8.74 2.22 0.92
C ALA A 38 -8.76 0.88 0.16
N VAL A 39 -8.46 0.93 -1.13
CA VAL A 39 -8.41 -0.23 -2.02
C VAL A 39 -6.95 -0.55 -2.29
N PHE A 40 -6.47 -1.68 -1.77
CA PHE A 40 -5.08 -2.10 -1.90
C PHE A 40 -4.94 -3.03 -3.11
N LEU A 41 -4.15 -2.61 -4.10
CA LEU A 41 -3.84 -3.41 -5.29
C LEU A 41 -2.58 -4.25 -5.12
N LYS A 42 -2.45 -5.32 -5.91
CA LYS A 42 -1.21 -6.08 -6.07
C LYS A 42 -0.32 -5.52 -7.17
N GLY A 43 0.96 -5.91 -7.14
CA GLY A 43 2.03 -5.48 -8.02
C GLY A 43 2.69 -4.18 -7.54
N CYS A 44 3.97 -4.23 -7.18
CA CYS A 44 4.80 -3.05 -6.93
C CYS A 44 6.13 -3.19 -7.68
N PRO A 45 6.63 -2.15 -8.37
CA PRO A 45 7.92 -2.21 -9.03
C PRO A 45 9.10 -1.96 -8.07
N LEU A 46 8.83 -1.57 -6.82
CA LEU A 46 9.84 -1.34 -5.78
C LEU A 46 9.95 -2.57 -4.86
N SER A 47 11.10 -2.70 -4.21
CA SER A 47 11.38 -3.74 -3.21
C SER A 47 11.93 -3.09 -1.93
N CYS A 48 11.14 -2.19 -1.33
CA CYS A 48 11.54 -1.46 -0.12
C CYS A 48 11.86 -2.43 1.02
N VAL A 49 13.02 -2.28 1.67
CA VAL A 49 13.42 -3.14 2.81
C VAL A 49 12.51 -2.98 4.03
N TRP A 50 11.71 -1.91 4.07
CA TRP A 50 10.72 -1.60 5.10
C TRP A 50 9.26 -1.71 4.62
N CYS A 51 9.01 -2.39 3.48
CA CYS A 51 7.67 -2.43 2.88
C CYS A 51 6.61 -2.84 3.91
N HIS A 52 5.60 -1.97 4.11
CA HIS A 52 4.54 -2.23 5.09
C HIS A 52 3.48 -3.23 4.58
N SER A 53 3.51 -3.57 3.29
CA SER A 53 2.61 -4.52 2.65
C SER A 53 3.38 -5.38 1.66
N PRO A 54 4.37 -6.19 2.09
CA PRO A 54 5.18 -6.99 1.19
C PRO A 54 4.33 -7.97 0.34
N GLU A 55 3.18 -8.40 0.87
CA GLU A 55 2.18 -9.21 0.17
C GLU A 55 1.51 -8.52 -1.03
N SER A 56 1.69 -7.20 -1.18
CA SER A 56 1.23 -6.45 -2.35
C SER A 56 2.24 -6.45 -3.50
N GLN A 57 3.50 -6.85 -3.29
CA GLN A 57 4.56 -6.68 -4.29
C GLN A 57 4.40 -7.58 -5.52
N SER A 58 4.02 -8.85 -5.32
CA SER A 58 3.81 -9.80 -6.41
C SER A 58 2.68 -9.33 -7.33
N VAL A 59 2.86 -9.57 -8.64
CA VAL A 59 1.84 -9.32 -9.66
C VAL A 59 0.86 -10.50 -9.83
N HIS A 60 1.03 -11.55 -9.02
CA HIS A 60 0.22 -12.75 -9.05
C HIS A 60 -0.50 -12.96 -7.72
N PRO A 61 -1.65 -13.67 -7.71
CA PRO A 61 -2.24 -14.17 -6.48
C PRO A 61 -1.25 -15.00 -5.68
N GLU A 62 -1.27 -14.87 -4.35
CA GLU A 62 -0.42 -15.66 -3.45
C GLU A 62 -1.21 -16.18 -2.27
N LEU A 63 -0.86 -17.38 -1.78
CA LEU A 63 -1.41 -17.88 -0.53
C LEU A 63 -0.69 -17.19 0.66
N LEU A 64 -1.43 -16.35 1.36
CA LEU A 64 -1.02 -15.71 2.60
C LEU A 64 -1.30 -16.66 3.76
N TYR A 65 -0.33 -16.83 4.65
CA TYR A 65 -0.43 -17.75 5.78
C TYR A 65 -0.10 -17.10 7.12
N GLN A 66 -1.14 -16.80 7.88
CA GLN A 66 -1.10 -16.33 9.27
C GLN A 66 -0.97 -17.51 10.22
N SER A 67 0.28 -17.95 10.38
CA SER A 67 0.62 -19.18 11.12
C SER A 67 0.09 -19.18 12.56
N GLU A 68 0.00 -18.01 13.20
CA GLU A 68 -0.50 -17.77 14.54
C GLU A 68 -1.99 -18.13 14.70
N ARG A 69 -2.78 -17.98 13.62
CA ARG A 69 -4.22 -18.35 13.61
C ARG A 69 -4.46 -19.84 13.38
N CYS A 70 -3.45 -20.59 12.94
CA CYS A 70 -3.59 -22.00 12.61
C CYS A 70 -3.71 -22.88 13.86
N ASN A 71 -4.74 -23.73 13.92
CA ASN A 71 -4.96 -24.67 15.02
C ASN A 71 -4.56 -26.12 14.73
N GLY A 72 -3.89 -26.37 13.60
CA GLY A 72 -3.35 -27.69 13.29
C GLY A 72 -4.34 -28.77 12.85
N CYS A 73 -5.58 -28.42 12.46
CA CYS A 73 -6.60 -29.42 12.11
C CYS A 73 -6.29 -30.34 10.91
N GLY A 74 -5.29 -30.02 10.08
CA GLY A 74 -4.85 -30.87 8.96
C GLY A 74 -5.76 -30.89 7.71
N LEU A 75 -6.90 -30.18 7.72
CA LEU A 75 -7.85 -30.14 6.59
C LEU A 75 -7.24 -29.59 5.30
N CYS A 76 -6.36 -28.59 5.42
CA CYS A 76 -5.77 -27.92 4.27
C CYS A 76 -4.74 -28.79 3.50
N PRO A 77 -3.77 -29.50 4.15
CA PRO A 77 -2.99 -30.54 3.49
C PRO A 77 -3.84 -31.58 2.77
N ALA A 78 -4.90 -32.08 3.40
CA ALA A 78 -5.75 -33.14 2.83
C ALA A 78 -6.50 -32.71 1.57
N THR A 79 -6.74 -31.40 1.39
CA THR A 79 -7.50 -30.83 0.26
C THR A 79 -6.58 -30.23 -0.82
N CYS A 80 -5.30 -30.02 -0.53
CA CYS A 80 -4.37 -29.33 -1.43
C CYS A 80 -4.03 -30.21 -2.66
N PRO A 81 -4.42 -29.81 -3.89
CA PRO A 81 -4.18 -30.62 -5.09
C PRO A 81 -2.69 -30.67 -5.45
N GLU A 82 -1.93 -29.63 -5.12
CA GLU A 82 -0.50 -29.52 -5.40
C GLU A 82 0.38 -30.18 -4.32
N GLN A 83 -0.23 -30.67 -3.23
CA GLN A 83 0.50 -31.18 -2.06
C GLN A 83 1.47 -30.14 -1.46
N ALA A 84 1.20 -28.86 -1.68
CA ALA A 84 2.00 -27.72 -1.22
C ALA A 84 1.87 -27.44 0.29
N LEU A 85 1.04 -28.18 1.02
CA LEU A 85 0.84 -28.01 2.47
C LEU A 85 1.11 -29.32 3.18
N ILE A 86 1.98 -29.30 4.18
CA ILE A 86 2.34 -30.47 4.98
C ILE A 86 2.03 -30.18 6.45
N LEU A 87 1.41 -31.13 7.14
CA LEU A 87 1.21 -31.03 8.58
C LEU A 87 2.50 -31.44 9.28
N THR A 88 3.06 -30.55 10.10
CA THR A 88 4.25 -30.82 10.92
C THR A 88 3.96 -30.57 12.39
N THR A 89 4.86 -31.07 13.24
CA THR A 89 4.92 -30.78 14.66
C THR A 89 5.96 -29.71 14.91
N ALA A 90 5.58 -28.61 15.54
CA ALA A 90 6.51 -27.59 16.04
C ALA A 90 6.62 -27.69 17.56
N GLU A 91 7.84 -27.58 18.09
CA GLU A 91 8.05 -27.35 19.53
C GLU A 91 7.43 -25.99 19.87
N SER A 92 6.39 -26.00 20.71
CA SER A 92 5.72 -24.83 21.31
C SER A 92 5.75 -23.53 20.49
N THR A 93 4.71 -23.28 19.69
CA THR A 93 4.52 -21.93 19.13
C THR A 93 3.97 -21.01 20.23
N PRO A 94 4.54 -19.80 20.45
CA PRO A 94 4.00 -18.85 21.42
C PRO A 94 2.51 -18.59 21.18
N GLY A 95 1.68 -18.76 22.22
CA GLY A 95 0.24 -18.50 22.15
C GLY A 95 -0.64 -19.65 21.66
N LYS A 96 -0.10 -20.86 21.42
CA LYS A 96 -0.91 -22.05 21.06
C LYS A 96 -1.05 -23.04 22.21
N GLU A 97 -2.28 -23.51 22.45
CA GLU A 97 -2.54 -24.62 23.36
C GLU A 97 -1.84 -25.87 22.83
N THR A 98 -0.86 -26.35 23.58
CA THR A 98 -0.14 -27.59 23.27
C THR A 98 -0.82 -28.77 23.93
N VAL A 99 -0.96 -29.88 23.21
CA VAL A 99 -1.17 -31.19 23.83
C VAL A 99 0.22 -31.83 23.93
N ASP A 100 0.66 -32.15 25.15
CA ASP A 100 2.00 -32.71 25.44
C ASP A 100 3.19 -31.88 24.93
N GLY A 101 3.05 -30.55 24.85
CA GLY A 101 4.11 -29.63 24.40
C GLY A 101 4.26 -29.51 22.88
N ILE A 102 3.41 -30.20 22.10
CA ILE A 102 3.47 -30.23 20.63
C ILE A 102 2.30 -29.43 20.05
N SER A 103 2.59 -28.50 19.15
CA SER A 103 1.59 -27.86 18.29
C SER A 103 1.69 -28.44 16.88
N GLN A 104 0.56 -28.89 16.32
CA GLN A 104 0.49 -29.22 14.90
C GLN A 104 0.28 -27.93 14.10
N ILE A 105 1.03 -27.77 13.01
CA ILE A 105 0.95 -26.61 12.14
C ILE A 105 1.12 -27.03 10.69
N ALA A 106 0.42 -26.35 9.78
CA ALA A 106 0.64 -26.54 8.36
C ALA A 106 1.88 -25.75 7.94
N VAL A 107 2.75 -26.34 7.14
CA VAL A 107 3.87 -25.65 6.49
C VAL A 107 3.58 -25.59 5.00
N LEU A 108 3.72 -24.39 4.43
CA LEU A 108 3.49 -24.11 3.03
C LEU A 108 4.80 -24.21 2.25
N ASP A 109 4.85 -25.12 1.29
CA ASP A 109 5.80 -25.10 0.19
C ASP A 109 5.30 -24.10 -0.87
N ARG A 110 5.99 -22.97 -0.98
CA ARG A 110 5.61 -21.89 -1.89
C ARG A 110 5.93 -22.20 -3.34
N ASP A 111 6.97 -23.00 -3.59
CA ASP A 111 7.37 -23.37 -4.96
C ASP A 111 6.36 -24.34 -5.58
N ALA A 112 5.71 -25.17 -4.76
CA ALA A 112 4.62 -26.05 -5.17
C ALA A 112 3.25 -25.36 -5.23
N CYS A 113 3.04 -24.23 -4.53
CA CYS A 113 1.71 -23.64 -4.39
C CYS A 113 1.28 -22.86 -5.64
N THR A 114 0.15 -23.25 -6.25
CA THR A 114 -0.47 -22.53 -7.37
C THR A 114 -1.44 -21.42 -6.94
N ALA A 115 -1.54 -21.14 -5.63
CA ALA A 115 -2.52 -20.21 -5.07
C ALA A 115 -3.99 -20.51 -5.47
N CYS A 116 -4.32 -21.78 -5.73
CA CYS A 116 -5.65 -22.19 -6.22
C CYS A 116 -6.82 -22.01 -5.22
N GLY A 117 -6.55 -21.64 -3.97
CA GLY A 117 -7.59 -21.29 -2.99
C GLY A 117 -8.32 -22.45 -2.31
N LYS A 118 -8.23 -23.69 -2.79
CA LYS A 118 -8.96 -24.83 -2.18
C LYS A 118 -8.67 -25.05 -0.68
N CYS A 119 -7.45 -24.75 -0.24
CA CYS A 119 -7.10 -24.83 1.18
C CYS A 119 -7.74 -23.70 2.03
N VAL A 120 -8.04 -22.55 1.42
CA VAL A 120 -8.72 -21.41 2.06
C VAL A 120 -10.18 -21.76 2.35
N GLU A 121 -10.86 -22.44 1.42
CA GLU A 121 -12.27 -22.87 1.57
C GLU A 121 -12.51 -23.75 2.80
N VAL A 122 -11.50 -24.51 3.24
CA VAL A 122 -11.57 -25.41 4.40
C VAL A 122 -10.88 -24.84 5.65
N CYS A 123 -10.33 -23.61 5.58
CA CYS A 123 -9.60 -22.99 6.68
C CYS A 123 -10.53 -22.20 7.61
N TYR A 124 -11.30 -22.90 8.44
CA TYR A 124 -12.21 -22.25 9.41
C TYR A 124 -11.52 -21.32 10.44
N PRO A 125 -10.23 -21.48 10.82
CA PRO A 125 -9.56 -20.49 11.67
C PRO A 125 -9.20 -19.18 10.96
N GLY A 126 -9.35 -19.11 9.63
CA GLY A 126 -8.96 -17.93 8.85
C GLY A 126 -7.45 -17.68 8.81
N ALA A 127 -6.65 -18.74 8.94
CA ALA A 127 -5.19 -18.67 8.87
C ALA A 127 -4.66 -18.58 7.43
N LEU A 128 -5.43 -19.06 6.46
CA LEU A 128 -5.06 -19.05 5.04
C LEU A 128 -5.98 -18.07 4.29
N ARG A 129 -5.40 -17.25 3.40
CA ARG A 129 -6.13 -16.32 2.53
C ARG A 129 -5.43 -16.22 1.18
N ILE A 130 -6.20 -16.03 0.09
CA ILE A 130 -5.60 -15.60 -1.18
C ILE A 130 -5.40 -14.09 -1.15
N GLY A 131 -4.14 -13.67 -1.20
CA GLY A 131 -3.77 -12.28 -1.42
C GLY A 131 -3.77 -11.97 -2.90
N GLY A 132 -4.71 -11.13 -3.34
CA GLY A 132 -4.92 -10.81 -4.75
C GLY A 132 -6.08 -11.60 -5.33
N ALA A 133 -7.28 -11.02 -5.31
CA ALA A 133 -8.45 -11.53 -6.00
C ALA A 133 -8.69 -10.73 -7.29
N PRO A 134 -8.97 -11.39 -8.43
CA PRO A 134 -9.48 -10.71 -9.61
C PRO A 134 -10.85 -10.10 -9.27
N THR A 135 -10.94 -8.77 -9.37
CA THR A 135 -12.13 -8.00 -9.00
C THR A 135 -12.36 -6.93 -10.05
N THR A 136 -13.60 -6.78 -10.49
CA THR A 136 -14.01 -5.75 -11.46
C THR A 136 -14.16 -4.38 -10.80
N VAL A 137 -14.00 -3.31 -11.57
CA VAL A 137 -14.27 -1.93 -11.10
C VAL A 137 -15.68 -1.83 -10.52
N GLY A 138 -16.69 -2.40 -11.20
CA GLY A 138 -18.08 -2.38 -10.76
C GLY A 138 -18.33 -3.10 -9.43
N GLU A 139 -17.57 -4.15 -9.11
CA GLU A 139 -17.67 -4.86 -7.82
C GLU A 139 -17.24 -3.98 -6.64
N ILE A 140 -16.13 -3.26 -6.77
CA ILE A 140 -15.64 -2.38 -5.70
C ILE A 140 -16.50 -1.11 -5.62
N LEU A 141 -16.90 -0.56 -6.77
CA LEU A 141 -17.74 0.64 -6.81
C LEU A 141 -19.03 0.46 -6.01
N ARG A 142 -19.69 -0.71 -6.10
CA ARG A 142 -20.90 -1.01 -5.30
C ARG A 142 -20.64 -0.96 -3.80
N GLN A 143 -19.46 -1.37 -3.35
CA GLN A 143 -19.08 -1.29 -1.94
C GLN A 143 -18.87 0.18 -1.52
N ILE A 144 -18.17 0.95 -2.36
CA ILE A 144 -17.90 2.37 -2.13
C ILE A 144 -19.19 3.20 -2.09
N GLU A 145 -20.16 2.90 -2.95
CA GLU A 145 -21.46 3.58 -2.96
C GLU A 145 -22.24 3.31 -1.66
N ALA A 146 -22.08 2.15 -1.05
CA ALA A 146 -22.66 1.86 0.27
C ALA A 146 -22.00 2.68 1.39
N ASP A 147 -20.72 3.04 1.24
CA ASP A 147 -19.94 3.82 2.20
C ASP A 147 -20.10 5.35 2.02
N ALA A 148 -20.73 5.81 0.94
CA ALA A 148 -20.91 7.22 0.60
C ALA A 148 -21.42 8.15 1.73
N PRO A 149 -22.33 7.71 2.63
CA PRO A 149 -22.75 8.53 3.77
C PRO A 149 -21.61 8.94 4.71
N PHE A 150 -20.58 8.10 4.86
CA PHE A 150 -19.43 8.38 5.74
C PHE A 150 -18.44 9.36 5.13
N PHE A 151 -18.31 9.38 3.80
CA PHE A 151 -17.48 10.35 3.09
C PHE A 151 -18.06 11.76 3.19
N THR A 152 -19.38 11.88 3.05
CA THR A 152 -20.07 13.18 3.08
C THR A 152 -19.90 13.91 4.40
N SER A 153 -19.91 13.19 5.53
CA SER A 153 -19.78 13.78 6.87
C SER A 153 -18.35 14.13 7.25
N SER A 154 -17.37 13.38 6.74
CA SER A 154 -15.94 13.54 7.08
C SER A 154 -15.15 14.37 6.06
N GLY A 155 -15.70 14.63 4.88
CA GLY A 155 -14.94 15.16 3.74
C GLY A 155 -13.97 14.14 3.14
N GLY A 156 -14.19 12.85 3.40
CA GLY A 156 -13.35 11.74 2.97
C GLY A 156 -13.66 11.24 1.56
N GLY A 157 -13.43 9.94 1.31
CA GLY A 157 -13.66 9.35 -0.01
C GLY A 157 -12.92 8.03 -0.21
N VAL A 158 -12.31 7.82 -1.37
CA VAL A 158 -11.58 6.57 -1.68
C VAL A 158 -10.09 6.80 -1.83
N THR A 159 -9.28 5.86 -1.39
CA THR A 159 -7.84 5.86 -1.67
C THR A 159 -7.46 4.60 -2.41
N LEU A 160 -6.85 4.75 -3.58
CA LEU A 160 -6.25 3.62 -4.29
C LEU A 160 -4.79 3.49 -3.86
N SER A 161 -4.42 2.36 -3.22
CA SER A 161 -3.10 2.08 -2.66
C SER A 161 -2.69 0.62 -2.91
N GLY A 162 -1.89 0.00 -2.03
CA GLY A 162 -1.42 -1.38 -2.12
C GLY A 162 0.03 -1.48 -2.52
N GLY A 163 0.27 -2.08 -3.69
CA GLY A 163 1.57 -2.08 -4.34
C GLY A 163 1.81 -0.75 -5.02
N GLU A 164 1.57 -0.69 -6.32
CA GLU A 164 1.63 0.53 -7.11
C GLU A 164 0.43 0.55 -8.06
N PRO A 165 -0.53 1.47 -7.86
CA PRO A 165 -1.69 1.60 -8.74
C PRO A 165 -1.34 1.74 -10.23
N ALA A 166 -0.20 2.36 -10.57
CA ALA A 166 0.25 2.47 -11.96
C ALA A 166 0.66 1.12 -12.60
N ARG A 167 0.87 0.05 -11.81
CA ARG A 167 1.07 -1.31 -12.34
C ARG A 167 -0.20 -1.91 -12.94
N GLN A 168 -1.36 -1.41 -12.51
CA GLN A 168 -2.67 -1.81 -13.01
C GLN A 168 -3.40 -0.60 -13.60
N ALA A 169 -2.70 0.18 -14.43
CA ALA A 169 -3.14 1.50 -14.89
C ALA A 169 -4.57 1.55 -15.46
N GLU A 170 -4.97 0.55 -16.26
CA GLU A 170 -6.31 0.51 -16.85
C GLU A 170 -7.40 0.33 -15.79
N PHE A 171 -7.20 -0.58 -14.84
CA PHE A 171 -8.09 -0.75 -13.70
C PHE A 171 -8.14 0.52 -12.84
N SER A 172 -6.96 1.04 -12.47
CA SER A 172 -6.82 2.23 -11.62
C SER A 172 -7.53 3.44 -12.22
N TYR A 173 -7.36 3.68 -13.52
CA TYR A 173 -8.02 4.78 -14.22
C TYR A 173 -9.54 4.64 -14.19
N ASN A 174 -10.07 3.49 -14.60
CA ASN A 174 -11.51 3.27 -14.65
C ASN A 174 -12.15 3.28 -13.26
N PHE A 175 -11.46 2.77 -12.25
CA PHE A 175 -11.89 2.82 -10.86
C PHE A 175 -11.98 4.26 -10.32
N LEU A 176 -10.91 5.04 -10.47
CA LEU A 176 -10.87 6.44 -10.00
C LEU A 176 -11.90 7.29 -10.75
N LEU A 177 -12.00 7.13 -12.07
CA LEU A 177 -13.01 7.80 -12.90
C LEU A 177 -14.43 7.45 -12.44
N ALA A 178 -14.72 6.17 -12.17
CA ALA A 178 -16.03 5.74 -11.69
C ALA A 178 -16.39 6.38 -10.34
N CYS A 179 -15.46 6.38 -9.39
CA CYS A 179 -15.66 7.01 -8.09
C CYS A 179 -15.95 8.50 -8.21
N GLN A 180 -15.19 9.21 -9.05
CA GLN A 180 -15.38 10.64 -9.28
C GLN A 180 -16.74 10.93 -9.93
N LYS A 181 -17.20 10.10 -10.88
CA LYS A 181 -18.55 10.23 -11.48
C LYS A 181 -19.67 9.95 -10.48
N SER A 182 -19.42 9.13 -9.45
CA SER A 182 -20.34 8.95 -8.32
C SER A 182 -20.23 10.05 -7.26
N GLY A 183 -19.44 11.11 -7.50
CA GLY A 183 -19.30 12.26 -6.60
C GLY A 183 -18.39 12.00 -5.40
N VAL A 184 -17.57 10.94 -5.44
CA VAL A 184 -16.65 10.57 -4.36
C VAL A 184 -15.27 11.16 -4.61
N HIS A 185 -14.67 11.79 -3.60
CA HIS A 185 -13.30 12.32 -3.68
C HIS A 185 -12.29 11.18 -3.81
N THR A 186 -11.41 11.30 -4.79
CA THR A 186 -10.40 10.29 -5.12
C THR A 186 -9.01 10.68 -4.64
N ALA A 187 -8.36 9.77 -3.93
CA ALA A 187 -6.94 9.85 -3.63
C ALA A 187 -6.22 8.64 -4.21
N MET A 188 -4.96 8.81 -4.59
CA MET A 188 -4.10 7.71 -5.05
C MET A 188 -2.74 7.80 -4.37
N GLU A 189 -2.37 6.73 -3.68
CA GLU A 189 -1.04 6.53 -3.15
C GLU A 189 -0.14 5.92 -4.23
N THR A 190 1.02 6.52 -4.45
CA THR A 190 1.91 6.09 -5.52
C THR A 190 3.37 6.30 -5.17
N THR A 191 4.19 5.36 -5.63
CA THR A 191 5.66 5.48 -5.65
C THR A 191 6.13 6.40 -6.78
N GLY A 192 5.25 6.72 -7.74
CA GLY A 192 5.59 7.48 -8.94
C GLY A 192 6.44 6.74 -9.97
N TYR A 193 6.74 5.45 -9.76
CA TYR A 193 7.59 4.67 -10.65
C TYR A 193 6.80 4.03 -11.80
N ALA A 194 6.42 4.86 -12.78
CA ALA A 194 5.81 4.43 -14.03
C ALA A 194 6.21 5.36 -15.18
N ARG A 195 5.87 4.97 -16.42
CA ARG A 195 6.01 5.88 -17.57
C ARG A 195 5.22 7.17 -17.31
N THR A 196 5.79 8.30 -17.69
CA THR A 196 5.21 9.62 -17.41
C THR A 196 3.80 9.77 -17.96
N GLU A 197 3.53 9.22 -19.15
CA GLU A 197 2.18 9.27 -19.76
C GLU A 197 1.14 8.51 -18.93
N VAL A 198 1.55 7.40 -18.28
CA VAL A 198 0.67 6.65 -17.37
C VAL A 198 0.37 7.47 -16.12
N MET A 199 1.39 8.11 -15.55
CA MET A 199 1.21 8.95 -14.36
C MET A 199 0.30 10.15 -14.65
N GLN A 200 0.49 10.83 -15.78
CA GLN A 200 -0.37 11.94 -16.22
C GLN A 200 -1.81 11.47 -16.45
N HIS A 201 -1.98 10.31 -17.10
CA HIS A 201 -3.30 9.76 -17.36
C HIS A 201 -4.05 9.44 -16.06
N LEU A 202 -3.40 8.81 -15.09
CA LEU A 202 -4.00 8.55 -13.77
C LEU A 202 -4.27 9.85 -13.00
N ALA A 203 -3.31 10.76 -12.96
CA ALA A 203 -3.46 12.05 -12.28
C ALA A 203 -4.62 12.90 -12.83
N SER A 204 -5.00 12.69 -14.10
CA SER A 204 -6.14 13.39 -14.71
C SER A 204 -7.50 13.05 -14.08
N VAL A 205 -7.62 11.86 -13.46
CA VAL A 205 -8.85 11.37 -12.80
C VAL A 205 -8.67 11.21 -11.29
N THR A 206 -7.66 11.87 -10.71
CA THR A 206 -7.35 11.82 -9.27
C THR A 206 -7.42 13.22 -8.67
N ASP A 207 -8.18 13.39 -7.59
CA ASP A 207 -8.30 14.68 -6.90
C ASP A 207 -7.08 14.99 -6.01
N LEU A 208 -6.48 13.96 -5.39
CA LEU A 208 -5.29 14.06 -4.54
C LEU A 208 -4.27 12.95 -4.82
N LEU A 209 -3.04 13.33 -5.13
CA LEU A 209 -1.91 12.41 -5.18
C LEU A 209 -1.16 12.40 -3.84
N LEU A 210 -1.10 11.23 -3.23
CA LEU A 210 -0.28 10.92 -2.07
C LEU A 210 1.02 10.29 -2.59
N PHE A 211 2.04 11.13 -2.79
CA PHE A 211 3.21 10.77 -3.59
C PHE A 211 4.43 10.49 -2.71
N ASP A 212 4.92 9.26 -2.71
CA ASP A 212 6.03 8.85 -1.86
C ASP A 212 7.39 9.34 -2.40
N VAL A 213 8.13 10.09 -1.57
CA VAL A 213 9.56 10.37 -1.78
C VAL A 213 10.35 9.66 -0.69
N LYS A 214 10.95 8.54 -1.06
CA LYS A 214 11.69 7.66 -0.12
C LYS A 214 13.13 8.11 0.09
N PHE A 215 13.77 8.56 -0.99
CA PHE A 215 15.11 9.12 -1.03
C PHE A 215 15.23 10.19 -2.10
N VAL A 216 16.07 11.20 -1.89
CA VAL A 216 16.47 12.16 -2.94
C VAL A 216 17.70 11.62 -3.68
N ASN A 217 18.63 11.01 -2.94
CA ASN A 217 19.76 10.30 -3.52
C ASN A 217 19.34 9.01 -4.26
N SER A 218 19.63 8.94 -5.56
CA SER A 218 19.26 7.78 -6.40
C SER A 218 20.00 6.49 -6.03
N ALA A 219 21.26 6.59 -5.58
CA ALA A 219 22.02 5.41 -5.17
C ALA A 219 21.43 4.77 -3.90
N ASP A 220 21.03 5.59 -2.93
CA ASP A 220 20.33 5.11 -1.73
C ASP A 220 18.94 4.57 -2.06
N HIS A 221 18.19 5.24 -2.94
CA HIS A 221 16.91 4.72 -3.41
C HIS A 221 17.06 3.34 -4.05
N ARG A 222 18.07 3.15 -4.91
CA ARG A 222 18.36 1.84 -5.52
C ARG A 222 18.72 0.81 -4.45
N LYS A 223 19.58 1.18 -3.50
CA LYS A 223 20.05 0.30 -2.43
C LYS A 223 18.90 -0.22 -1.57
N PHE A 224 17.98 0.65 -1.18
CA PHE A 224 16.97 0.31 -0.17
C PHE A 224 15.55 0.10 -0.72
N ALA A 225 15.24 0.58 -1.92
CA ALA A 225 13.95 0.42 -2.58
C ALA A 225 14.02 -0.32 -3.93
N GLY A 226 15.21 -0.78 -4.34
CA GLY A 226 15.42 -1.69 -5.47
C GLY A 226 15.55 -1.02 -6.85
N VAL A 227 15.18 0.24 -6.99
CA VAL A 227 15.21 0.98 -8.27
C VAL A 227 15.84 2.36 -8.08
N PRO A 228 16.44 2.96 -9.12
CA PRO A 228 16.88 4.35 -9.04
C PRO A 228 15.67 5.30 -9.13
N ASN A 229 15.77 6.54 -8.64
CA ASN A 229 14.62 7.44 -8.46
C ASN A 229 14.48 8.53 -9.54
N GLU A 230 15.29 8.56 -10.60
CA GLU A 230 15.26 9.68 -11.55
C GLU A 230 13.90 9.82 -12.23
N LEU A 231 13.28 8.69 -12.60
CA LEU A 231 11.93 8.67 -13.17
C LEU A 231 10.86 9.12 -12.17
N ILE A 232 11.01 8.77 -10.90
CA ILE A 232 10.08 9.15 -9.82
C ILE A 232 10.11 10.66 -9.62
N ILE A 233 11.32 11.23 -9.47
CA ILE A 233 11.51 12.67 -9.28
C ILE A 233 11.09 13.44 -10.54
N HIS A 234 11.35 12.89 -11.73
CA HIS A 234 10.84 13.45 -12.98
C HIS A 234 9.31 13.51 -13.01
N ASN A 235 8.62 12.42 -12.68
CA ASN A 235 7.16 12.37 -12.66
C ASN A 235 6.59 13.32 -11.60
N LEU A 236 7.17 13.39 -10.40
CA LEU A 236 6.76 14.35 -9.37
C LEU A 236 6.84 15.79 -9.88
N LYS A 237 7.98 16.16 -10.49
CA LYS A 237 8.19 17.49 -11.10
C LYS A 237 7.17 17.78 -12.21
N THR A 238 6.93 16.81 -13.09
CA THR A 238 5.97 16.96 -14.20
C THR A 238 4.55 17.20 -13.68
N LEU A 239 4.06 16.36 -12.76
CA LEU A 239 2.70 16.49 -12.21
C LEU A 239 2.53 17.77 -11.38
N ALA A 240 3.57 18.18 -10.64
CA ALA A 240 3.56 19.45 -9.91
C ALA A 240 3.48 20.66 -10.86
N ASN A 241 4.27 20.67 -11.94
CA ASN A 241 4.25 21.73 -12.96
C ASN A 241 2.92 21.80 -13.71
N GLU A 242 2.28 20.64 -13.90
CA GLU A 242 0.93 20.54 -14.47
C GLU A 242 -0.16 20.98 -13.50
N GLY A 243 0.19 21.31 -12.25
CA GLY A 243 -0.70 21.86 -11.23
C GLY A 243 -1.67 20.84 -10.63
N HIS A 244 -1.28 19.57 -10.59
CA HIS A 244 -2.01 18.55 -9.83
C HIS A 244 -1.85 18.78 -8.32
N THR A 245 -2.89 18.41 -7.57
CA THR A 245 -2.88 18.49 -6.11
C THR A 245 -2.07 17.32 -5.57
N ILE A 246 -0.90 17.61 -5.01
CA ILE A 246 0.04 16.61 -4.49
C ILE A 246 0.29 16.87 -3.00
N GLN A 247 0.44 15.79 -2.24
CA GLN A 247 1.00 15.77 -0.90
C GLN A 247 2.15 14.77 -0.92
N VAL A 248 3.36 15.27 -0.66
CA VAL A 248 4.55 14.41 -0.63
C VAL A 248 4.58 13.64 0.68
N ARG A 249 4.87 12.35 0.63
CA ARG A 249 4.95 11.49 1.80
C ARG A 249 6.36 10.94 1.93
N VAL A 250 6.92 11.03 3.13
CA VAL A 250 8.26 10.54 3.43
C VAL A 250 8.14 9.50 4.54
N PRO A 251 8.25 8.19 4.24
CA PRO A 251 8.41 7.20 5.28
C PRO A 251 9.75 7.42 5.97
N CYS A 252 9.73 7.70 7.27
CA CYS A 252 10.91 7.92 8.09
C CYS A 252 11.32 6.60 8.73
N ILE A 253 12.40 6.01 8.23
CA ILE A 253 12.88 4.68 8.62
C ILE A 253 14.15 4.80 9.46
N PRO A 254 14.13 4.35 10.73
CA PRO A 254 15.23 4.46 11.67
C PRO A 254 16.57 4.02 11.12
N GLY A 255 17.53 4.95 11.07
CA GLY A 255 18.90 4.70 10.63
C GLY A 255 19.06 4.47 9.12
N ILE A 256 17.99 4.62 8.34
CA ILE A 256 17.99 4.44 6.89
C ILE A 256 17.76 5.76 6.17
N ASN A 257 16.64 6.45 6.44
CA ASN A 257 16.28 7.69 5.74
C ASN A 257 15.63 8.75 6.64
N ASP A 258 15.73 8.61 7.96
CA ASP A 258 15.22 9.55 8.95
C ASP A 258 16.28 10.56 9.44
N SER A 259 17.37 10.74 8.69
CA SER A 259 18.40 11.72 9.03
C SER A 259 17.96 13.15 8.69
N VAL A 260 18.43 14.12 9.49
CA VAL A 260 18.21 15.56 9.25
C VAL A 260 18.60 16.00 7.83
N ASN A 261 19.71 15.48 7.29
CA ASN A 261 20.14 15.84 5.94
C ASN A 261 19.18 15.31 4.87
N GLN A 262 18.73 14.06 4.99
CA GLN A 262 17.79 13.45 4.07
C GLN A 262 16.43 14.18 4.06
N ILE A 263 15.94 14.59 5.24
CA ILE A 263 14.71 15.41 5.36
C ILE A 263 14.92 16.82 4.78
N ARG A 264 16.08 17.43 5.00
CA ARG A 264 16.41 18.73 4.38
C ARG A 264 16.43 18.66 2.86
N GLU A 265 17.11 17.67 2.28
CA GLU A 265 17.13 17.47 0.82
C GLU A 265 15.73 17.26 0.25
N THR A 266 14.88 16.50 0.96
CA THR A 266 13.49 16.30 0.55
C THR A 266 12.68 17.60 0.66
N THR A 267 12.86 18.37 1.73
CA THR A 267 12.23 19.68 1.94
C THR A 267 12.60 20.68 0.84
N GLU A 268 13.89 20.72 0.48
CA GLU A 268 14.41 21.57 -0.61
C GLU A 268 13.79 21.18 -1.95
N LEU A 269 13.75 19.89 -2.27
CA LEU A 269 13.07 19.38 -3.47
C LEU A 269 11.61 19.83 -3.52
N VAL A 270 10.84 19.60 -2.45
CA VAL A 270 9.40 19.95 -2.38
C VAL A 270 9.19 21.46 -2.55
N SER A 271 10.07 22.26 -1.95
CA SER A 271 10.02 23.72 -2.04
C SER A 271 10.37 24.23 -3.45
N GLU A 272 11.42 23.65 -4.08
CA GLU A 272 11.87 24.00 -5.43
C GLU A 272 10.78 23.79 -6.48
N ILE A 273 10.04 22.68 -6.37
CA ILE A 273 8.95 22.33 -7.29
C ILE A 273 7.63 23.04 -6.97
N GLY A 274 7.61 23.88 -5.93
CA GLY A 274 6.46 24.71 -5.56
C GLY A 274 5.32 23.98 -4.84
N LEU A 275 5.54 22.75 -4.38
CA LEU A 275 4.57 22.03 -3.56
C LEU A 275 4.58 22.56 -2.11
N LYS A 276 3.48 22.35 -1.39
CA LYS A 276 3.26 22.93 -0.05
C LYS A 276 3.08 21.93 1.06
N ARG A 277 2.60 20.72 0.76
CA ARG A 277 2.22 19.72 1.76
C ARG A 277 3.19 18.56 1.78
N ILE A 278 3.64 18.22 2.97
CA ILE A 278 4.50 17.07 3.23
C ILE A 278 4.03 16.31 4.47
N SER A 279 3.97 14.99 4.38
CA SER A 279 3.76 14.11 5.54
C SER A 279 5.02 13.34 5.86
N LEU A 280 5.40 13.33 7.12
CA LEU A 280 6.46 12.48 7.65
C LEU A 280 5.79 11.28 8.34
N LEU A 281 6.00 10.08 7.80
CA LEU A 281 5.35 8.87 8.30
C LEU A 281 6.31 8.14 9.25
N PRO A 282 6.03 8.07 10.56
CA PRO A 282 6.84 7.29 11.49
C PRO A 282 6.88 5.81 11.08
N TYR A 283 7.97 5.13 11.41
CA TYR A 283 8.11 3.71 11.12
C TYR A 283 7.11 2.85 11.91
N ASN A 284 6.43 1.95 11.22
CA ASN A 284 5.57 0.96 11.87
C ASN A 284 6.37 -0.31 12.22
N SER A 285 6.68 -0.50 13.50
CA SER A 285 7.38 -1.69 14.00
C SER A 285 6.61 -3.00 13.81
N ALA A 286 5.30 -2.95 13.56
CA ALA A 286 4.48 -4.12 13.28
C ALA A 286 4.61 -4.63 11.82
N ALA A 287 5.34 -3.94 10.95
CA ALA A 287 5.49 -4.33 9.53
C ALA A 287 6.02 -5.77 9.35
N GLY A 288 6.87 -6.23 10.27
CA GLY A 288 7.47 -7.58 10.21
C GLY A 288 6.46 -8.74 10.19
N ALA A 289 5.27 -8.56 10.79
CA ALA A 289 4.27 -9.63 10.85
C ALA A 289 3.80 -10.09 9.45
N LYS A 290 3.71 -9.15 8.49
CA LYS A 290 3.24 -9.44 7.13
C LYS A 290 4.26 -10.19 6.27
N TYR A 291 5.54 -10.03 6.56
CA TYR A 291 6.62 -10.79 5.92
C TYR A 291 6.52 -12.28 6.23
N GLU A 292 6.10 -12.63 7.45
CA GLU A 292 5.84 -14.02 7.85
C GLU A 292 4.71 -14.64 7.01
N TRP A 293 3.68 -13.85 6.66
CA TRP A 293 2.54 -14.34 5.87
C TRP A 293 2.93 -14.81 4.46
N ILE A 294 3.98 -14.20 3.91
CA ILE A 294 4.57 -14.56 2.62
C ILE A 294 5.89 -15.35 2.77
N GLY A 295 6.25 -15.78 3.99
CA GLY A 295 7.41 -16.61 4.25
C GLY A 295 8.74 -15.98 3.84
N THR A 296 8.83 -14.64 3.85
CA THR A 296 10.03 -13.89 3.48
C THR A 296 10.69 -13.35 4.75
N PRO A 297 12.03 -13.36 4.87
CA PRO A 297 12.70 -12.72 5.99
C PRO A 297 12.46 -11.20 6.01
N PHE A 298 12.29 -10.63 7.21
CA PHE A 298 12.25 -9.19 7.40
C PHE A 298 13.63 -8.68 7.87
N GLU A 299 14.15 -7.63 7.23
CA GLU A 299 15.53 -7.17 7.50
C GLU A 299 15.64 -6.24 8.71
N LEU A 300 14.55 -5.57 9.09
CA LEU A 300 14.54 -4.55 10.15
C LEU A 300 14.00 -5.07 11.49
N ILE A 301 14.33 -6.31 11.82
CA ILE A 301 13.94 -6.95 13.08
C ILE A 301 14.52 -6.14 14.25
N GLY A 302 13.66 -5.73 15.18
CA GLY A 302 14.04 -4.99 16.37
C GLY A 302 14.26 -3.49 16.17
N SER A 303 14.04 -2.95 14.96
CA SER A 303 13.94 -1.49 14.79
C SER A 303 12.72 -0.97 15.55
N GLU A 304 12.92 0.11 16.32
CA GLU A 304 11.87 0.80 17.05
C GLU A 304 11.41 2.04 16.28
N THR A 305 10.13 2.41 16.43
CA THR A 305 9.63 3.67 15.87
C THR A 305 10.36 4.87 16.50
N GLN A 306 10.50 5.95 15.74
CA GLN A 306 10.98 7.22 16.28
C GLN A 306 10.05 7.71 17.40
N ASN A 307 10.63 8.34 18.43
CA ASN A 307 9.82 9.02 19.43
C ASN A 307 9.28 10.36 18.90
N ASP A 308 8.28 10.91 19.59
CA ASP A 308 7.61 12.15 19.19
C ASP A 308 8.58 13.34 19.03
N ASN A 309 9.63 13.42 19.85
CA ASN A 309 10.60 14.51 19.79
C ASN A 309 11.50 14.41 18.55
N ASP A 310 11.90 13.19 18.17
CA ASP A 310 12.67 12.95 16.95
C ASP A 310 11.82 13.31 15.73
N MET A 311 10.57 12.86 15.67
CA MET A 311 9.65 13.21 14.58
C MET A 311 9.35 14.71 14.52
N GLN A 312 9.18 15.37 15.66
CA GLN A 312 8.99 16.82 15.71
C GLN A 312 10.23 17.56 15.20
N THR A 313 11.43 17.09 15.54
CA THR A 313 12.69 17.67 15.03
C THR A 313 12.75 17.60 13.50
N LEU A 314 12.32 16.49 12.90
CA LEU A 314 12.24 16.35 11.45
C LEU A 314 11.14 17.27 10.86
N ALA A 315 9.98 17.35 11.51
CA ALA A 315 8.88 18.21 11.07
C ALA A 315 9.22 19.71 11.13
N ASP A 316 10.03 20.14 12.10
CA ASP A 316 10.47 21.52 12.24
C ASP A 316 11.35 21.98 11.06
N ILE A 317 12.13 21.05 10.46
CA ILE A 317 12.93 21.33 9.25
C ILE A 317 12.01 21.75 8.10
N CYS A 318 10.97 20.93 7.85
CA CYS A 318 9.98 21.16 6.82
C CYS A 318 9.18 22.45 7.09
N SER A 319 8.75 22.66 8.33
CA SER A 319 7.94 23.81 8.74
C SER A 319 8.72 25.13 8.64
N THR A 320 10.01 25.13 8.99
CA THR A 320 10.89 26.31 8.87
C THR A 320 11.07 26.75 7.41
N ALA A 321 10.99 25.81 6.46
CA ALA A 321 10.98 26.10 5.03
C ALA A 321 9.62 26.60 4.51
N GLY A 322 8.60 26.67 5.37
CA GLY A 322 7.25 27.15 5.03
C GLY A 322 6.36 26.08 4.39
N LEU A 323 6.65 24.80 4.60
CA LEU A 323 5.76 23.69 4.22
C LEU A 323 4.70 23.46 5.30
N GLU A 324 3.52 23.01 4.86
CA GLU A 324 2.47 22.45 5.70
C GLU A 324 2.84 20.99 6.01
N VAL A 325 3.11 20.70 7.28
CA VAL A 325 3.66 19.42 7.72
C VAL A 325 2.64 18.63 8.51
N GLU A 326 2.52 17.35 8.17
CA GLU A 326 1.75 16.36 8.91
C GLU A 326 2.69 15.27 9.42
N ILE A 327 2.56 14.87 10.69
CA ILE A 327 3.24 13.70 11.23
C ILE A 327 2.22 12.57 11.27
N GLY A 328 2.54 11.46 10.59
CA GLY A 328 1.58 10.41 10.31
C GLY A 328 0.87 10.61 8.98
N GLY A 329 -0.12 9.76 8.73
CA GLY A 329 -1.03 9.84 7.59
C GLY A 329 -2.47 9.91 8.06
#